data_AF-A0A956VU57-F1
#
_entry.id   AF-A0A956VU57-F1
#
_cell.length_a   1.000
_cell.length_b   1.000
_cell.length_c   1.000
_cell.angle_alpha   90.00
_cell.angle_beta   90.00
_cell.angle_gamma   90.00
#
_symmetry.space_group_name_H-M   'P 1'
#
loop_
_entity.id
_entity.type
_entity.pdbx_description
1 polymer ?
#
loop_
_entity_poly.entity_id
_entity_poly.type
_entity_poly.pdbx_seq_one_letter_code
_entity_poly.pdbx_strand_id
1 'polypeptide(L)'
;MDRTLGVARIGSSAHGPNSGGRAEYVPGVCNIGPAEIARRRRSGWIGLIATAVLWATLVALDAPPLLRLLTFFPAAMAAAGFLQAAMHFCAYFGFSSLFNLGPEVGKTDSVEEAEFRKQDRRKAWQIVGYSVAVGLSVAVAASALYATP
;
A
#
# COMPACT_ATOMS: atom_id res chain seq x y z
N MET A 1 -15.64 27.19 -10.95
CA MET A 1 -16.95 26.63 -10.57
C MET A 1 -17.51 26.03 -11.84
N ASP A 2 -17.18 24.79 -12.16
CA ASP A 2 -17.90 23.60 -11.67
C ASP A 2 -16.93 22.40 -11.55
N ARG A 3 -16.99 21.70 -10.41
CA ARG A 3 -16.05 20.64 -9.98
C ARG A 3 -16.67 19.24 -10.05
N THR A 4 -17.65 19.03 -10.94
CA THR A 4 -18.45 17.78 -11.00
C THR A 4 -18.23 16.93 -12.26
N LEU A 5 -17.29 17.27 -13.14
CA LEU A 5 -16.99 16.47 -14.34
C LEU A 5 -15.83 15.49 -14.08
N GLY A 6 -16.15 14.37 -13.42
CA GLY A 6 -15.21 13.27 -13.20
C GLY A 6 -15.83 12.00 -12.64
N VAL A 7 -17.16 11.86 -12.66
CA VAL A 7 -17.82 10.61 -12.28
C VAL A 7 -17.77 9.69 -13.50
N ALA A 8 -16.79 8.78 -13.55
CA ALA A 8 -16.91 7.63 -14.44
C ALA A 8 -18.23 6.93 -14.10
N ARG A 9 -19.01 6.62 -15.12
CA ARG A 9 -20.16 5.74 -14.97
C ARG A 9 -19.62 4.35 -14.66
N ILE A 10 -19.43 4.08 -13.38
CA ILE A 10 -19.26 2.73 -12.85
C ILE A 10 -20.45 1.92 -13.33
N GLY A 11 -20.18 0.73 -13.88
CA GLY A 11 -21.21 -0.22 -14.34
C GLY A 11 -22.39 -0.29 -13.37
N SER A 12 -23.58 -0.37 -13.95
CA SER A 12 -24.92 -0.08 -13.42
C SER A 12 -25.40 -0.83 -12.14
N SER A 13 -24.54 -1.16 -11.17
CA SER A 13 -24.94 -1.92 -9.98
C SER A 13 -24.66 -1.26 -8.62
N ALA A 14 -24.18 0.00 -8.59
CA ALA A 14 -23.85 0.65 -7.32
C ALA A 14 -24.86 1.71 -6.82
N HIS A 15 -25.95 2.00 -7.54
CA HIS A 15 -26.93 3.01 -7.12
C HIS A 15 -28.17 2.40 -6.45
N GLY A 16 -28.02 1.94 -5.21
CA GLY A 16 -29.14 1.63 -4.32
C GLY A 16 -29.35 2.79 -3.31
N PRO A 17 -30.59 3.24 -3.05
CA PRO A 17 -30.90 4.53 -2.39
C PRO A 17 -30.63 4.61 -0.88
N ASN A 18 -29.73 3.78 -0.32
CA ASN A 18 -29.36 3.79 1.09
C ASN A 18 -27.83 3.84 1.26
N SER A 19 -27.24 4.99 0.94
CA SER A 19 -25.80 5.28 1.10
C SER A 19 -25.55 6.16 2.32
N GLY A 20 -25.67 5.58 3.52
CA GLY A 20 -24.98 6.11 4.69
C GLY A 20 -23.48 5.89 4.50
N GLY A 21 -22.76 6.93 4.03
CA GLY A 21 -21.29 7.02 4.09
C GLY A 21 -20.47 5.89 3.44
N ARG A 22 -20.84 5.42 2.24
CA ARG A 22 -19.98 4.46 1.51
C ARG A 22 -18.82 5.20 0.85
N ALA A 23 -17.61 4.68 0.99
CA ALA A 23 -16.42 5.19 0.30
C ALA A 23 -16.64 5.13 -1.22
N GLU A 24 -16.24 6.18 -1.94
CA GLU A 24 -16.36 6.29 -3.40
C GLU A 24 -14.97 6.17 -4.06
N TYR A 25 -14.95 5.64 -5.28
CA TYR A 25 -13.73 5.53 -6.08
C TYR A 25 -13.38 6.92 -6.61
N VAL A 26 -12.13 7.33 -6.42
CA VAL A 26 -11.60 8.59 -6.95
C VAL A 26 -10.24 8.31 -7.58
N PRO A 27 -10.08 8.51 -8.91
CA PRO A 27 -8.83 8.21 -9.62
C PRO A 27 -7.62 8.87 -8.97
N GLY A 28 -6.56 8.08 -8.74
CA GLY A 28 -5.32 8.52 -8.11
C GLY A 28 -5.43 8.93 -6.63
N VAL A 29 -6.62 8.79 -6.01
CA VAL A 29 -6.89 9.23 -4.64
C VAL A 29 -7.33 8.06 -3.76
N CYS A 30 -8.36 7.31 -4.18
CA CYS A 30 -8.94 6.22 -3.38
C CYS A 30 -9.41 5.08 -4.29
N ASN A 31 -8.94 3.85 -4.04
CA ASN A 31 -9.39 2.65 -4.76
C ASN A 31 -9.67 1.44 -3.84
N ILE A 32 -9.65 1.62 -2.52
CA ILE A 32 -9.95 0.58 -1.55
C ILE A 32 -10.87 1.04 -0.43
N GLY A 33 -11.81 0.17 -0.04
CA GLY A 33 -12.73 0.36 1.07
C GLY A 33 -12.17 -0.12 2.41
N PRO A 34 -12.93 0.05 3.50
CA PRO A 34 -12.48 -0.24 4.88
C PRO A 34 -11.92 -1.65 5.09
N ALA A 35 -12.50 -2.66 4.45
CA ALA A 35 -12.06 -4.06 4.58
C ALA A 35 -10.66 -4.29 4.01
N GLU A 36 -10.38 -3.75 2.81
CA GLU A 36 -9.06 -3.78 2.19
C GLU A 36 -8.05 -2.92 2.96
N ILE A 37 -8.45 -1.74 3.45
CA ILE A 37 -7.61 -0.87 4.30
C ILE A 37 -7.15 -1.63 5.56
N ALA A 38 -8.08 -2.31 6.25
CA ALA A 38 -7.76 -3.12 7.42
C ALA A 38 -6.78 -4.25 7.07
N ARG A 39 -6.95 -4.90 5.92
CA ARG A 39 -5.99 -5.89 5.41
C ARG A 39 -4.60 -5.30 5.19
N ARG A 40 -4.48 -4.15 4.54
CA ARG A 40 -3.16 -3.51 4.31
C ARG A 40 -2.49 -3.08 5.61
N ARG A 41 -3.26 -2.61 6.60
CA ARG A 41 -2.77 -2.33 7.94
C ARG A 41 -2.24 -3.59 8.64
N ARG A 42 -2.94 -4.72 8.55
CA ARG A 42 -2.44 -6.02 9.07
C ARG A 42 -1.14 -6.44 8.39
N SER A 43 -1.06 -6.34 7.06
CA SER A 43 0.19 -6.61 6.33
C SER A 43 1.33 -5.69 6.77
N GLY A 44 1.04 -4.42 7.03
CA GLY A 44 2.00 -3.45 7.59
C GLY A 44 2.60 -3.93 8.91
N TRP A 45 1.74 -4.34 9.84
CA TRP A 45 2.17 -4.87 11.14
C TRP A 45 2.97 -6.18 11.03
N ILE A 46 2.53 -7.11 10.17
CA ILE A 46 3.26 -8.37 9.93
C ILE A 46 4.68 -8.07 9.41
N GLY A 47 4.80 -7.17 8.42
CA GLY A 47 6.10 -6.77 7.88
C GLY A 47 6.98 -6.10 8.93
N LEU A 48 6.41 -5.25 9.78
CA LEU A 48 7.14 -4.58 10.85
C LEU A 48 7.69 -5.57 11.88
N ILE A 49 6.85 -6.50 12.35
CA ILE A 49 7.26 -7.56 13.28
C ILE A 49 8.35 -8.43 12.63
N ALA A 50 8.17 -8.85 11.37
CA ALA A 50 9.17 -9.62 10.64
C ALA A 50 10.50 -8.87 10.50
N THR A 51 10.47 -7.56 10.29
CA THR A 51 11.68 -6.71 10.24
C THR A 51 12.42 -6.74 11.58
N ALA A 52 11.70 -6.51 12.68
CA ALA A 52 12.28 -6.49 14.02
C ALA A 52 12.89 -7.85 14.40
N VAL A 53 12.15 -8.95 14.13
CA VAL A 53 12.63 -10.31 14.39
C VAL A 53 13.87 -10.62 13.57
N LEU A 54 13.84 -10.37 12.25
CA LEU A 54 14.99 -10.62 11.37
C LEU A 54 16.22 -9.84 11.85
N TRP A 55 16.07 -8.56 12.14
CA TRP A 55 17.18 -7.73 12.62
C TRP A 55 17.74 -8.26 13.95
N ALA A 56 16.88 -8.54 14.93
CA ALA A 56 17.29 -9.06 16.23
C ALA A 56 18.01 -10.41 16.11
N THR A 57 17.54 -11.31 15.24
CA THR A 57 18.21 -12.58 14.97
C THR A 57 19.58 -12.37 14.33
N LEU A 58 19.70 -11.50 13.33
CA LEU A 58 20.99 -11.22 12.68
C LEU A 58 22.00 -10.60 13.66
N VAL A 59 21.55 -9.73 14.57
CA VAL A 59 22.41 -9.18 15.64
C VAL A 59 22.80 -10.26 16.64
N ALA A 60 21.87 -11.08 17.10
CA ALA A 60 22.13 -12.13 18.08
C ALA A 60 23.11 -13.22 17.57
N LEU A 61 23.15 -13.42 16.25
CA LEU A 61 24.08 -14.36 15.59
C LEU A 61 25.38 -13.71 15.12
N ASP A 62 25.62 -12.44 15.46
CA ASP A 62 26.76 -11.64 15.00
C ASP A 62 26.95 -11.70 13.47
N ALA A 63 25.84 -11.66 12.74
CA ALA A 63 25.85 -11.75 11.29
C ALA A 63 26.55 -10.53 10.68
N PRO A 64 27.29 -10.70 9.56
CA PRO A 64 27.96 -9.60 8.87
C PRO A 64 27.02 -8.42 8.59
N PRO A 65 27.48 -7.15 8.72
CA PRO A 65 26.65 -5.98 8.48
C PRO A 65 25.94 -5.99 7.12
N LEU A 66 26.59 -6.56 6.09
CA LEU A 66 25.99 -6.68 4.75
C LEU A 66 24.72 -7.54 4.74
N LEU A 67 24.64 -8.60 5.56
CA LEU A 67 23.42 -9.42 5.66
C LEU A 67 22.27 -8.68 6.32
N ARG A 68 22.55 -7.66 7.15
CA ARG A 68 21.51 -6.84 7.80
C ARG A 68 20.74 -5.99 6.79
N LEU A 69 21.28 -5.77 5.59
CA LEU A 69 20.55 -5.16 4.48
C LEU A 69 19.33 -5.96 4.04
N LEU A 70 19.25 -7.27 4.35
CA LEU A 70 18.06 -8.10 4.07
C LEU A 70 16.80 -7.60 4.80
N THR A 71 16.95 -6.81 5.87
CA THR A 71 15.83 -6.12 6.53
C THR A 71 15.09 -5.16 5.62
N PHE A 72 15.69 -4.75 4.49
CA PHE A 72 15.04 -4.00 3.41
C PHE A 72 13.69 -4.59 3.01
N PHE A 73 13.63 -5.90 2.76
CA PHE A 73 12.44 -6.56 2.21
C PHE A 73 11.23 -6.50 3.15
N PRO A 74 11.31 -6.99 4.41
CA PRO A 74 10.18 -6.90 5.33
C PRO A 74 9.86 -5.44 5.69
N ALA A 75 10.85 -4.53 5.73
CA ALA A 75 10.61 -3.11 6.00
C ALA A 75 9.85 -2.41 4.86
N ALA A 76 10.23 -2.68 3.60
CA ALA A 76 9.53 -2.16 2.44
C ALA A 76 8.10 -2.71 2.36
N MET A 77 7.88 -3.99 2.71
CA MET A 77 6.54 -4.57 2.80
C MET A 77 5.70 -3.92 3.91
N ALA A 78 6.31 -3.66 5.08
CA ALA A 78 5.66 -2.96 6.18
C ALA A 78 5.20 -1.56 5.76
N ALA A 79 6.12 -0.79 5.16
CA ALA A 79 5.87 0.54 4.64
C ALA A 79 4.76 0.53 3.58
N ALA A 80 4.82 -0.40 2.63
CA ALA A 80 3.79 -0.54 1.60
C ALA A 80 2.41 -0.83 2.22
N GLY A 81 2.32 -1.66 3.25
CA GLY A 81 1.06 -1.93 3.95
C GLY A 81 0.48 -0.68 4.63
N PHE A 82 1.31 0.03 5.40
CA PHE A 82 0.87 1.24 6.12
C PHE A 82 0.56 2.40 5.18
N LEU A 83 1.38 2.65 4.16
CA LEU A 83 1.16 3.71 3.18
C LEU A 83 -0.12 3.46 2.38
N GLN A 84 -0.35 2.22 1.92
CA GLN A 84 -1.59 1.88 1.22
C GLN A 84 -2.82 2.07 2.13
N ALA A 85 -2.72 1.70 3.41
CA ALA A 85 -3.79 1.90 4.38
C ALA A 85 -4.05 3.38 4.67
N ALA A 86 -3.00 4.19 4.84
CA ALA A 86 -3.11 5.62 5.15
C ALA A 86 -3.60 6.44 3.95
N MET A 87 -3.22 6.06 2.74
CA MET A 87 -3.65 6.73 1.51
C MET A 87 -4.96 6.19 0.96
N HIS A 88 -5.57 5.17 1.58
CA HIS A 88 -6.76 4.48 1.08
C HIS A 88 -6.62 4.00 -0.37
N PHE A 89 -5.40 3.58 -0.72
CA PHE A 89 -5.06 3.26 -2.09
C PHE A 89 -4.17 2.01 -2.14
N CYS A 90 -4.60 0.99 -2.86
CA CYS A 90 -3.80 -0.19 -3.13
C CYS A 90 -3.01 -0.02 -4.44
N ALA A 91 -1.69 -0.15 -4.35
CA ALA A 91 -0.80 0.00 -5.50
C ALA A 91 -1.01 -1.11 -6.54
N TYR A 92 -1.23 -2.36 -6.10
CA TYR A 92 -1.53 -3.49 -6.99
C TYR A 92 -2.79 -3.24 -7.81
N PHE A 93 -3.87 -2.77 -7.17
CA PHE A 93 -5.10 -2.39 -7.85
C PHE A 93 -4.87 -1.24 -8.83
N GLY A 94 -4.07 -0.23 -8.46
CA GLY A 94 -3.74 0.87 -9.36
C GLY A 94 -2.93 0.45 -10.60
N PHE A 95 -2.06 -0.56 -10.48
CA PHE A 95 -1.37 -1.15 -11.64
C PHE A 95 -2.29 -2.03 -12.49
N SER A 96 -3.20 -2.75 -11.84
CA SER A 96 -4.09 -3.74 -12.48
C SER A 96 -5.38 -3.12 -13.02
N SER A 97 -5.57 -1.80 -12.89
CA SER A 97 -6.81 -1.10 -13.27
C SER A 97 -8.04 -1.63 -12.51
N LEU A 98 -7.88 -1.87 -11.22
CA LEU A 98 -8.91 -2.41 -10.33
C LEU A 98 -9.24 -1.44 -9.19
N PHE A 99 -10.38 -1.69 -8.53
CA PHE A 99 -10.71 -1.13 -7.22
C PHE A 99 -11.57 -2.11 -6.41
N ASN A 100 -11.67 -1.90 -5.09
CA ASN A 100 -12.62 -2.64 -4.24
C ASN A 100 -13.08 -1.76 -3.08
N LEU A 101 -14.34 -1.30 -3.13
CA LEU A 101 -14.96 -0.48 -2.09
C LEU A 101 -15.98 -1.27 -1.25
N GLY A 102 -16.18 -2.54 -1.58
CA GLY A 102 -17.11 -3.42 -0.91
C GLY A 102 -16.60 -3.92 0.45
N PRO A 103 -17.49 -4.57 1.22
CA PRO A 103 -17.11 -5.19 2.49
C PRO A 103 -16.28 -6.47 2.30
N GLU A 104 -16.37 -7.10 1.13
CA GLU A 104 -15.69 -8.35 0.79
C GLU A 104 -14.28 -8.09 0.25
N VAL A 105 -13.26 -8.57 0.96
CA VAL A 105 -11.85 -8.49 0.51
C VAL A 105 -11.66 -9.33 -0.76
N GLY A 106 -10.92 -8.80 -1.73
CA GLY A 106 -10.58 -9.50 -2.97
C GLY A 106 -11.66 -9.46 -4.06
N LYS A 107 -12.88 -9.01 -3.76
CA LYS A 107 -13.93 -8.79 -4.76
C LYS A 107 -13.72 -7.44 -5.45
N THR A 108 -13.15 -7.46 -6.64
CA THR A 108 -12.73 -6.25 -7.36
C THR A 108 -13.64 -5.92 -8.53
N ASP A 109 -13.76 -4.62 -8.80
CA ASP A 109 -14.30 -4.07 -10.02
C ASP A 109 -13.17 -3.50 -10.90
N SER A 110 -13.45 -3.26 -12.18
CA SER A 110 -12.49 -2.70 -13.15
C SER A 110 -12.68 -1.20 -13.39
N VAL A 111 -11.57 -0.52 -13.65
CA VAL A 111 -11.54 0.86 -14.13
C VAL A 111 -11.46 0.81 -15.65
N GLU A 112 -12.39 1.44 -16.38
CA GLU A 112 -12.42 1.38 -17.85
C GLU A 112 -11.68 2.54 -18.51
N GLU A 113 -11.76 3.73 -17.93
CA GLU A 113 -11.25 4.96 -18.51
C GLU A 113 -9.72 5.01 -18.47
N ALA A 114 -9.09 5.15 -19.64
CA ALA A 114 -7.63 5.18 -19.77
C ALA A 114 -6.95 6.29 -18.93
N GLU A 115 -7.59 7.47 -18.83
CA GLU A 115 -7.10 8.57 -18.01
C GLU A 115 -7.17 8.27 -16.51
N PHE A 116 -8.12 7.46 -16.06
CA PHE A 116 -8.25 7.08 -14.65
C PHE A 116 -7.18 6.04 -14.30
N ARG A 117 -6.99 5.05 -15.17
CA ARG A 117 -5.89 4.08 -15.07
C ARG A 117 -4.52 4.77 -15.01
N LYS A 118 -4.32 5.85 -15.78
CA LYS A 118 -3.06 6.63 -15.76
C LYS A 118 -2.83 7.32 -14.42
N GLN A 119 -3.86 7.92 -13.83
CA GLN A 119 -3.79 8.54 -12.51
C GLN A 119 -3.50 7.50 -11.42
N ASP A 120 -4.16 6.35 -11.50
CA ASP A 120 -3.96 5.24 -10.58
C ASP A 120 -2.55 4.66 -10.64
N ARG A 121 -1.99 4.46 -11.85
CA ARG A 121 -0.58 4.04 -12.02
C ARG A 121 0.41 5.04 -11.44
N ARG A 122 0.16 6.35 -11.59
CA ARG A 122 1.01 7.38 -11.00
C ARG A 122 1.01 7.29 -9.48
N LYS A 123 -0.17 7.14 -8.87
CA LYS A 123 -0.30 6.97 -7.41
C LYS A 123 0.36 5.68 -6.93
N ALA A 124 0.19 4.58 -7.67
CA ALA A 124 0.82 3.30 -7.36
C ALA A 124 2.35 3.42 -7.35
N TRP A 125 2.96 4.06 -8.36
CA TRP A 125 4.40 4.32 -8.41
C TRP A 125 4.89 5.19 -7.24
N GLN A 126 4.13 6.20 -6.82
CA GLN A 126 4.47 7.00 -5.64
C GLN A 126 4.55 6.14 -4.37
N ILE A 127 3.55 5.26 -4.15
CA ILE A 127 3.54 4.35 -3.01
C ILE A 127 4.75 3.41 -3.05
N VAL A 128 5.07 2.84 -4.23
CA VAL A 128 6.27 2.01 -4.39
C VAL A 128 7.53 2.78 -4.04
N GLY A 129 7.71 3.99 -4.59
CA GLY A 129 8.86 4.85 -4.33
C GLY A 129 9.05 5.17 -2.85
N TYR A 130 7.99 5.57 -2.15
CA TYR A 130 8.03 5.82 -0.71
C TYR A 130 8.34 4.55 0.09
N SER A 131 7.77 3.41 -0.31
CA SER A 131 8.00 2.12 0.38
C SER A 131 9.45 1.68 0.24
N VAL A 132 10.04 1.84 -0.95
CA VAL A 132 11.46 1.56 -1.21
C VAL A 132 12.35 2.51 -0.40
N ALA A 133 12.04 3.81 -0.37
CA ALA A 133 12.82 4.78 0.40
C ALA A 133 12.84 4.46 1.90
N VAL A 134 11.69 4.10 2.48
CA VAL A 134 11.62 3.65 3.87
C VAL A 134 12.40 2.36 4.08
N GLY A 135 12.22 1.36 3.21
CA GLY A 135 12.94 0.09 3.30
C GLY A 135 14.46 0.27 3.26
N LEU A 136 14.96 1.11 2.35
CA LEU A 136 16.40 1.42 2.25
C LEU A 136 16.89 2.13 3.52
N SER A 137 16.13 3.09 4.03
CA SER A 137 16.49 3.82 5.26
C SER A 137 16.63 2.87 6.44
N VAL A 138 15.69 1.93 6.60
CA VAL A 138 15.74 0.90 7.64
C VAL A 138 16.91 -0.05 7.43
N ALA A 139 17.15 -0.51 6.20
CA ALA A 139 18.25 -1.43 5.89
C ALA A 139 19.63 -0.83 6.19
N VAL A 140 19.84 0.44 5.81
CA VAL A 140 21.08 1.17 6.12
C VAL A 140 21.23 1.34 7.63
N ALA A 141 20.18 1.76 8.34
CA ALA A 141 20.21 1.87 9.79
C ALA A 141 20.51 0.53 10.47
N ALA A 142 19.86 -0.56 10.04
CA ALA A 142 20.07 -1.91 10.55
C ALA A 142 21.50 -2.42 10.35
N SER A 143 22.15 -2.00 9.27
CA SER A 143 23.55 -2.37 8.96
C SER A 143 24.56 -1.52 9.72
N ALA A 144 24.24 -0.25 9.98
CA ALA A 144 25.12 0.68 10.72
C ALA A 144 25.01 0.52 12.25
N LEU A 145 23.82 0.19 12.76
CA LEU A 145 23.60 -0.11 14.18
C LEU A 145 24.30 -1.43 14.52
N TYR A 146 25.12 -1.43 15.56
CA TYR A 146 26.00 -2.55 15.93
C TYR A 146 27.10 -2.88 14.91
N ALA A 147 27.56 -1.92 14.11
CA ALA A 147 28.90 -1.98 13.57
C ALA A 147 29.87 -1.60 14.69
N THR A 148 30.24 -2.54 15.56
CA THR A 148 31.33 -2.32 16.53
C THR A 148 32.67 -2.31 15.78
N PRO A 149 33.61 -1.44 16.19
CA PRO A 149 34.96 -1.40 15.64
C PRO A 149 35.77 -2.68 15.89
#